data_AF-A0A0D0A3G4-F1
#
_entry.id   AF-A0A0D0A3G4-F1
#
_cell.length_a   1.000
_cell.length_b   1.000
_cell.length_c   1.000
_cell.angle_alpha   90.00
_cell.angle_beta   90.00
_cell.angle_gamma   90.00
#
_symmetry.space_group_name_H-M   'P 1'
#
loop_
_entity.id
_entity.type
_entity.pdbx_description
1 polymer ?
#
loop_
_entity_poly.entity_id
_entity_poly.type
_entity_poly.pdbx_seq_one_letter_code
_entity_poly.pdbx_strand_id
1 'polypeptide(L)'
;MSFSSVAAFMCNPCGHTTCGDCGYGWIARNRYSPTCAVCRSDLIKSKPLLPNYAIDNVVKHHVSALAESGRAEWQERGYKFVDWKKRLE
;
A
#
# COMPACT_ATOMS: atom_id res chain seq x y z
N MET A 1 2.69 9.19 20.35
CA MET A 1 1.56 9.12 19.39
C MET A 1 2.08 8.37 18.19
N SER A 2 1.61 7.14 17.95
CA SER A 2 2.07 6.34 16.81
C SER A 2 1.51 6.96 15.54
N PHE A 3 2.38 7.45 14.65
CA PHE A 3 1.98 7.82 13.30
C PHE A 3 1.60 6.50 12.60
N SER A 4 0.33 6.33 12.25
CA SER A 4 -0.10 5.19 11.43
C SER A 4 0.73 5.21 10.16
N SER A 5 1.62 4.23 9.97
CA SER A 5 2.36 4.09 8.73
C SER A 5 1.33 3.88 7.61
N VAL A 6 1.47 4.63 6.53
CA VAL A 6 0.58 4.50 5.38
C VAL A 6 1.16 3.40 4.51
N ALA A 7 0.45 2.29 4.35
CA ALA A 7 0.92 1.21 3.50
C ALA A 7 0.65 1.50 2.02
N ALA A 8 -0.44 2.21 1.70
CA ALA A 8 -0.88 2.47 0.34
C ALA A 8 -0.33 3.78 -0.26
N PHE A 9 0.27 3.70 -1.44
CA PHE A 9 0.80 4.83 -2.19
C PHE A 9 0.24 4.87 -3.61
N MET A 10 -0.14 6.06 -4.06
CA MET A 10 -0.62 6.34 -5.41
C MET A 10 0.54 6.80 -6.31
N CYS A 11 0.63 6.21 -7.49
CA CYS A 11 1.50 6.63 -8.59
C CYS A 11 1.02 7.95 -9.21
N ASN A 12 1.88 8.96 -9.21
CA ASN A 12 1.57 10.30 -9.71
C ASN A 12 2.15 10.50 -11.13
N PRO A 13 1.33 10.79 -12.18
CA PRO A 13 -0.05 11.27 -12.10
C PRO A 13 -1.14 10.22 -12.40
N CYS A 14 -0.80 8.98 -12.74
CA CYS A 14 -1.76 8.03 -13.29
C CYS A 14 -2.81 7.48 -12.29
N GLY A 15 -2.63 7.67 -10.98
CA GLY A 15 -3.62 7.31 -9.97
C GLY A 15 -3.61 5.85 -9.50
N HIS A 16 -2.83 4.96 -10.14
CA HIS A 16 -2.72 3.56 -9.70
C HIS A 16 -2.09 3.47 -8.31
N THR A 17 -2.50 2.47 -7.52
CA THR A 17 -2.04 2.33 -6.12
C THR A 17 -1.21 1.06 -5.93
N THR A 18 -0.15 1.17 -5.13
CA THR A 18 0.73 0.07 -4.71
C THR A 18 0.96 0.13 -3.21
N CYS A 19 1.58 -0.90 -2.63
CA CYS A 19 2.22 -0.74 -1.33
C CYS A 19 3.42 0.21 -1.43
N GLY A 20 3.83 0.84 -0.32
CA GLY A 20 4.98 1.75 -0.28
C GLY A 20 6.26 1.10 -0.79
N ASP A 21 6.68 0.01 -0.15
CA ASP A 21 7.89 -0.74 -0.53
C ASP A 21 7.85 -1.23 -1.98
N CYS A 22 6.68 -1.69 -2.43
CA CYS A 22 6.46 -2.16 -3.79
C CYS A 22 6.69 -1.02 -4.80
N GLY A 23 6.11 0.15 -4.54
CA GLY A 23 6.21 1.31 -5.40
C GLY A 23 7.62 1.88 -5.42
N TYR A 24 8.22 2.10 -4.25
CA TYR A 24 9.58 2.63 -4.13
C TYR A 24 10.62 1.63 -4.69
N GLY A 25 10.43 0.33 -4.45
CA GLY A 25 11.25 -0.73 -5.03
C GLY A 25 11.18 -0.78 -6.55
N TRP A 26 10.00 -0.55 -7.14
CA TRP A 26 9.85 -0.42 -8.59
C TRP A 26 10.60 0.81 -9.13
N ILE A 27 10.38 1.98 -8.53
CA ILE A 27 11.02 3.25 -8.92
C ILE A 27 12.54 3.19 -8.79
N ALA A 28 13.06 2.47 -7.78
CA ALA A 28 14.50 2.33 -7.58
C ALA A 28 15.21 1.64 -8.75
N ARG A 29 14.50 0.85 -9.57
CA ARG A 29 15.06 0.19 -10.78
C ARG A 29 15.38 1.18 -11.90
N ASN A 30 14.68 2.31 -11.96
CA ASN A 30 14.99 3.42 -12.87
C ASN A 30 14.57 4.76 -12.26
N ARG A 31 15.48 5.36 -11.51
CA ARG A 31 15.24 6.68 -10.87
C ARG A 31 15.28 7.84 -11.85
N TYR A 32 15.83 7.64 -13.05
CA TYR A 32 15.99 8.72 -14.04
C TYR A 32 14.67 8.98 -14.77
N SER A 33 14.00 7.92 -15.19
CA SER A 33 12.69 7.95 -15.85
C SER A 33 11.74 6.95 -15.18
N PRO A 34 11.23 7.27 -13.98
CA PRO A 34 10.38 6.35 -13.24
C PRO A 34 9.03 6.17 -13.96
N THR A 35 8.54 4.94 -14.01
CA THR A 35 7.25 4.60 -14.62
C THR A 35 6.34 3.87 -13.64
N CYS A 36 5.03 3.93 -13.87
CA CYS A 36 4.07 3.15 -13.11
C CYS A 36 4.29 1.64 -13.28
N ALA A 37 4.27 0.90 -12.18
CA ALA A 37 4.35 -0.57 -12.20
C ALA A 37 3.14 -1.23 -12.92
N VAL A 38 2.00 -0.55 -12.95
CA VAL A 38 0.73 -1.06 -13.49
C VAL A 38 0.58 -0.67 -14.97
N CYS A 39 0.58 0.62 -15.28
CA CYS A 39 0.24 1.12 -16.62
C CYS A 39 1.43 1.67 -17.42
N ARG A 40 2.65 1.64 -16.86
CA ARG A 40 3.89 2.15 -17.49
C ARG A 40 3.94 3.64 -17.81
N SER A 41 2.89 4.42 -17.51
CA SER A 41 2.93 5.87 -17.64
C SER A 41 4.10 6.48 -16.86
N ASP A 42 4.71 7.51 -17.43
CA ASP A 42 5.78 8.27 -16.77
C ASP A 42 5.28 8.90 -15.48
N LEU A 43 6.09 8.80 -14.42
CA LEU A 43 5.81 9.38 -13.12
C LEU A 43 6.55 10.70 -12.94
N ILE A 44 5.95 11.60 -12.16
CA ILE A 44 6.58 12.87 -11.81
C ILE A 44 7.78 12.61 -10.91
N LYS A 45 8.99 12.79 -11.44
CA LYS A 45 10.26 12.42 -10.79
C LYS A 45 10.45 13.02 -9.38
N SER A 46 10.02 14.25 -9.15
CA SER A 46 10.14 14.91 -7.84
C SER A 46 9.21 14.32 -6.78
N LYS A 47 8.09 13.73 -7.20
CA LYS A 47 7.09 13.15 -6.30
C LYS A 47 6.31 12.02 -6.99
N PRO A 48 6.97 10.87 -7.25
CA PRO A 48 6.41 9.81 -8.07
C PRO A 48 5.34 8.99 -7.34
N LEU A 49 5.39 8.98 -6.01
CA LEU A 49 4.41 8.36 -5.14
C LEU A 49 3.84 9.36 -4.14
N LEU A 50 2.54 9.25 -3.88
CA LEU A 50 1.80 10.04 -2.89
C LEU A 50 1.12 9.09 -1.89
N PRO A 51 1.15 9.35 -0.57
CA PRO A 51 0.38 8.57 0.38
C PRO A 51 -1.11 8.56 0.01
N ASN A 52 -1.75 7.39 0.04
CA ASN A 52 -3.16 7.21 -0.30
C ASN A 52 -3.95 6.72 0.93
N TYR A 53 -4.29 7.66 1.82
CA TYR A 53 -5.03 7.38 3.06
C TYR A 53 -6.42 6.80 2.82
N ALA A 54 -7.07 7.12 1.69
CA ALA A 54 -8.38 6.58 1.36
C ALA A 54 -8.29 5.06 1.15
N ILE A 55 -7.33 4.60 0.35
CA ILE A 55 -7.13 3.17 0.12
C ILE A 55 -6.62 2.47 1.38
N ASP A 56 -5.73 3.11 2.14
CA ASP A 56 -5.25 2.57 3.42
C ASP A 56 -6.43 2.28 4.38
N ASN A 57 -7.35 3.24 4.50
CA ASN A 57 -8.56 3.06 5.32
C ASN A 57 -9.50 1.98 4.77
N VAL A 58 -9.68 1.91 3.44
CA VAL A 58 -10.47 0.84 2.81
C VAL A 58 -9.89 -0.53 3.12
N VAL A 59 -8.56 -0.70 3.02
CA VAL A 59 -7.89 -1.96 3.36
C VAL A 59 -8.09 -2.29 4.83
N LYS A 60 -7.91 -1.33 5.74
CA LYS A 60 -8.12 -1.52 7.19
C LYS A 60 -9.53 -2.01 7.51
N HIS A 61 -10.55 -1.33 6.99
CA HIS A 61 -11.95 -1.73 7.20
C HIS A 61 -12.27 -3.07 6.55
N HIS A 62 -11.71 -3.35 5.38
CA HIS A 62 -11.88 -4.65 4.75
C HIS A 62 -11.32 -5.76 5.63
N VAL A 63 -10.09 -5.62 6.14
CA VAL A 63 -9.47 -6.61 7.05
C VAL A 63 -10.32 -6.82 8.32
N SER A 64 -10.87 -5.76 8.92
CA SER A 64 -11.82 -5.88 10.04
C SER A 64 -13.06 -6.70 9.66
N ALA A 65 -13.68 -6.40 8.51
CA ALA A 65 -14.83 -7.15 8.03
C ALA A 65 -14.51 -8.63 7.74
N LEU A 66 -13.28 -8.95 7.28
CA LEU A 66 -12.83 -10.33 7.12
C LEU A 66 -12.83 -11.06 8.47
N ALA A 67 -12.30 -10.43 9.52
CA ALA A 67 -12.29 -11.00 10.87
C ALA A 67 -13.71 -11.20 11.43
N GLU A 68 -14.56 -10.18 11.30
CA GLU A 68 -15.97 -10.19 11.74
C GLU A 68 -16.81 -11.26 11.02
N SER A 69 -16.48 -11.56 9.75
CA SER A 69 -17.12 -12.63 8.98
C SER A 69 -16.78 -14.06 9.46
N GLY A 70 -15.95 -14.20 10.49
CA GLY A 70 -15.57 -15.50 11.05
C GLY A 70 -14.43 -16.19 10.30
N ARG A 71 -13.73 -15.50 9.39
CA ARG A 71 -12.56 -16.07 8.70
C ARG A 71 -11.37 -16.18 9.65
N ALA A 72 -11.08 -17.41 10.06
CA ALA A 72 -10.06 -17.73 11.07
C ALA A 72 -8.68 -17.14 10.75
N GLU A 73 -8.29 -17.08 9.48
CA GLU A 73 -6.97 -16.56 9.10
C GLU A 73 -6.82 -15.04 9.24
N TRP A 74 -7.93 -14.31 9.37
CA TRP A 74 -7.99 -12.86 9.56
C TRP A 74 -8.35 -12.45 10.99
N GLN A 75 -8.64 -13.40 11.88
CA GLN A 75 -8.78 -13.10 13.31
C GLN A 75 -7.45 -12.69 13.96
N GLU A 76 -7.47 -12.24 15.21
CA GLU A 76 -6.33 -11.62 15.90
C GLU A 76 -5.02 -12.45 15.85
N ARG A 77 -5.14 -13.79 15.92
CA ARG A 77 -4.01 -14.74 15.84
C ARG A 77 -3.88 -15.41 14.47
N GLY A 78 -4.74 -15.05 13.53
CA GLY A 78 -4.74 -15.57 12.18
C GLY A 78 -3.49 -15.12 11.43
N TYR A 79 -2.89 -16.04 10.66
CA TYR A 79 -1.60 -15.78 10.00
C TYR A 79 -1.64 -14.60 9.02
N LYS A 80 -2.78 -14.33 8.35
CA LYS A 80 -2.91 -13.18 7.44
C LYS A 80 -3.01 -11.86 8.18
N PHE A 81 -3.70 -11.84 9.33
CA PHE A 81 -3.80 -10.62 10.15
C PHE A 81 -2.46 -10.25 10.79
N VAL A 82 -1.74 -11.24 11.32
CA VAL A 82 -0.38 -11.05 11.84
C VAL A 82 0.57 -10.53 10.76
N ASP A 83 0.53 -11.13 9.56
CA ASP A 83 1.34 -10.66 8.43
C ASP A 83 0.98 -9.22 8.01
N TRP A 84 -0.31 -8.90 7.93
CA TRP A 84 -0.75 -7.54 7.61
C TRP A 84 -0.29 -6.51 8.65
N LYS A 85 -0.38 -6.81 9.96
CA LYS A 85 0.11 -5.92 11.02
C LYS A 85 1.59 -5.58 10.90
N LYS A 86 2.43 -6.54 10.50
CA LYS A 86 3.87 -6.30 10.26
C LYS A 86 4.14 -5.29 9.15
N ARG A 87 3.20 -5.10 8.22
CA ARG A 87 3.30 -4.11 7.13
C ARG A 87 2.89 -2.71 7.59
N LEU A 88 2.36 -2.58 8.81
CA LEU A 88 2.00 -1.31 9.44
C LEU A 88 3.06 -0.83 10.45
N GLU A 89 4.14 -1.58 10.65
CA GLU A 89 5.29 -1.19 11.49
C GLU A 89 6.33 -0.46 10.64
#